data_AF-I2CBK1-F1
#
_entry.id   AF-I2CBK1-F1
#
_cell.length_a   1.000
_cell.length_b   1.000
_cell.length_c   1.000
_cell.angle_alpha   90.00
_cell.angle_beta   90.00
_cell.angle_gamma   90.00
#
_symmetry.space_group_name_H-M   'P 1'
#
loop_
_entity.id
_entity.type
_entity.pdbx_description
1 polymer ?
#
loop_
_entity_poly.entity_id
_entity_poly.type
_entity_poly.pdbx_seq_one_letter_code
_entity_poly.pdbx_strand_id
1 'polypeptide(L)'
;MYGACAQIAVTVFTVCGLILALPVVSLFIMVLNGMQDAIFVVFSILLLLLFYALGWIWAVSFAREWKVKLFELQISSLIPLAGILYLYIDSGVSIPELIHDWNEDGCALVPPAFVCLCTCYAMVLVPVYQSKLWNAMEAGRLNAKAVCTVWGDLLIILVLLAGMTWICF
;
A
#
# COMPACT_ATOMS: atom_id res chain seq x y z
N MET A 1 5.91 -1.90 -19.72
CA MET A 1 7.11 -1.75 -18.85
C MET A 1 6.97 -0.60 -17.87
N TYR A 2 6.41 0.55 -18.27
CA TYR A 2 6.27 1.73 -17.42
C TYR A 2 5.57 1.44 -16.08
N GLY A 3 4.44 0.74 -16.08
CA GLY A 3 3.71 0.42 -14.84
C GLY A 3 4.55 -0.33 -13.80
N ALA A 4 5.38 -1.28 -14.24
CA ALA A 4 6.29 -2.02 -13.35
C ALA A 4 7.34 -1.09 -12.74
N CYS A 5 7.96 -0.22 -13.55
CA CYS A 5 8.91 0.78 -13.07
C CYS A 5 8.26 1.77 -12.10
N ALA A 6 7.01 2.17 -12.35
CA ALA A 6 6.26 3.05 -11.47
C ALA A 6 5.99 2.40 -10.11
N GLN A 7 5.56 1.13 -10.08
CA GLN A 7 5.39 0.38 -8.83
C GLN A 7 6.70 0.30 -8.04
N ILE A 8 7.79 -0.13 -8.70
CA ILE A 8 9.10 -0.23 -8.06
C ILE A 8 9.55 1.12 -7.52
N ALA A 9 9.42 2.19 -8.31
CA ALA A 9 9.81 3.54 -7.89
C ALA A 9 8.98 4.04 -6.71
N VAL A 10 7.66 3.83 -6.72
CA VAL A 10 6.78 4.22 -5.60
C VAL A 10 7.08 3.41 -4.35
N THR A 11 7.31 2.11 -4.47
CA THR A 11 7.68 1.25 -3.34
C THR A 11 9.02 1.68 -2.74
N VAL A 12 10.05 1.86 -3.57
CA VAL A 12 11.37 2.32 -3.12
C VAL A 12 11.28 3.71 -2.48
N PHE A 13 10.54 4.64 -3.09
CA PHE A 13 10.31 5.97 -2.54
C PHE A 13 9.63 5.91 -1.18
N THR A 14 8.59 5.08 -1.04
CA THR A 14 7.85 4.94 0.22
C THR A 14 8.73 4.34 1.32
N VAL A 15 9.49 3.29 1.00
CA VAL A 15 10.39 2.62 1.97
C VAL A 15 11.53 3.55 2.38
N CYS A 16 12.20 4.20 1.42
CA CYS A 16 13.25 5.16 1.72
C CYS A 16 12.72 6.36 2.51
N GLY A 17 11.55 6.89 2.15
CA GLY A 17 10.88 7.98 2.87
C GLY A 17 10.58 7.60 4.32
N LEU A 18 10.11 6.37 4.55
CA LEU A 18 9.89 5.84 5.89
C LEU A 18 11.21 5.74 6.67
N ILE A 19 12.27 5.15 6.09
CA ILE A 19 13.57 5.00 6.74
C ILE A 19 14.15 6.36 7.15
N LEU A 20 14.00 7.37 6.29
CA LEU A 20 14.44 8.73 6.58
C LEU A 20 13.57 9.43 7.64
N ALA A 21 12.28 9.11 7.70
CA ALA A 21 11.37 9.69 8.69
C ALA A 21 11.51 9.05 10.08
N LEU A 22 11.84 7.75 10.17
CA LEU A 22 12.04 7.02 11.43
C LEU A 22 12.87 7.77 12.49
N PRO A 23 14.06 8.33 12.19
CA PRO A 23 14.84 9.08 13.17
C PRO A 23 14.12 10.35 13.63
N VAL A 24 13.39 11.04 12.76
CA VAL A 24 12.61 12.25 13.12
C VAL A 24 11.45 11.89 14.05
N VAL A 25 10.75 10.78 13.77
CA VAL A 25 9.68 10.26 14.62
C VAL A 25 10.23 9.84 15.99
N SER A 26 11.35 9.11 16.01
CA SER A 26 11.99 8.65 17.24
C SER A 26 12.39 9.83 18.14
N LEU A 27 12.96 10.89 17.55
CA LEU A 27 13.35 12.10 18.27
C LEU A 27 12.13 12.85 18.83
N PHE A 28 11.04 12.93 18.05
CA PHE A 28 9.78 13.56 18.48
C PHE A 28 9.13 12.82 19.66
N ILE A 29 9.17 11.50 19.66
CA ILE A 29 8.58 10.67 20.73
C ILE A 29 9.45 10.67 21.99
N MET A 30 10.77 10.72 21.83
CA MET A 30 11.69 10.91 22.96
C MET A 30 11.39 12.20 23.74
N VAL A 31 10.91 13.24 23.04
CA VAL A 31 10.48 14.51 23.66
C VAL A 31 9.12 14.40 24.37
N LEU A 32 8.21 13.54 23.89
CA LEU A 32 6.82 13.45 24.40
C LEU A 32 6.61 12.43 25.54
N ASN A 33 7.62 11.63 25.87
CA ASN A 33 7.84 10.91 27.14
C ASN A 33 6.63 10.27 27.86
N GLY A 34 5.63 9.70 27.14
CA GLY A 34 4.40 9.24 27.81
C GLY A 34 3.65 8.05 27.19
N MET A 35 3.63 7.87 25.87
CA MET A 35 3.00 6.71 25.21
C MET A 35 3.82 6.30 23.99
N GLN A 36 4.94 5.61 24.24
CA GLN A 36 5.97 5.38 23.23
C GLN A 36 5.49 4.51 22.06
N ASP A 37 4.80 3.40 22.34
CA ASP A 37 4.62 2.37 21.29
C ASP A 37 3.43 2.65 20.38
N ALA A 38 2.26 2.96 20.96
CA ALA A 38 1.05 3.19 20.17
C ALA A 38 1.15 4.46 19.30
N ILE A 39 1.69 5.56 19.85
CA ILE A 39 1.88 6.80 19.09
C ILE A 39 2.91 6.60 18.00
N PHE A 40 4.00 5.87 18.26
CA PHE A 40 5.03 5.57 17.26
C PHE A 40 4.46 4.77 16.08
N VAL A 41 3.70 3.72 16.38
CA VAL A 41 3.07 2.88 15.36
C VAL A 41 2.09 3.69 14.53
N VAL A 42 1.16 4.41 15.17
CA VAL A 42 0.16 5.22 14.47
C VAL A 42 0.84 6.27 13.60
N PHE A 43 1.79 7.03 14.14
CA PHE A 43 2.46 8.10 13.39
C PHE A 43 3.28 7.56 12.22
N SER A 44 3.96 6.43 12.40
CA SER A 44 4.69 5.74 11.33
C SER A 44 3.77 5.26 10.22
N ILE A 45 2.59 4.73 10.56
CA ILE A 45 1.57 4.35 9.58
C ILE A 45 1.07 5.58 8.81
N LEU A 46 0.77 6.70 9.50
CA LEU A 46 0.30 7.93 8.85
C LEU A 46 1.34 8.48 7.85
N LEU A 47 2.62 8.47 8.23
CA LEU A 47 3.73 8.88 7.36
C LEU A 47 3.92 7.94 6.18
N LEU A 48 3.84 6.62 6.42
CA LEU A 48 3.91 5.61 5.36
C LEU A 48 2.82 5.85 4.32
N LEU A 49 1.58 6.05 4.75
CA LEU A 49 0.45 6.35 3.87
C LEU A 49 0.64 7.68 3.12
N LEU A 50 1.24 8.69 3.77
CA LEU A 50 1.53 9.98 3.14
C LEU A 50 2.59 9.85 2.04
N PHE A 51 3.72 9.21 2.32
CA PHE A 51 4.76 8.98 1.31
C PHE A 51 4.25 8.12 0.16
N TYR A 52 3.44 7.10 0.47
CA TYR A 52 2.80 6.27 -0.54
C TYR A 52 1.86 7.10 -1.44
N ALA A 53 1.03 7.97 -0.85
CA ALA A 53 0.16 8.88 -1.59
C ALA A 53 0.95 9.83 -2.50
N LEU A 54 2.02 10.45 -1.97
CA LEU A 54 2.89 11.35 -2.72
C LEU A 54 3.59 10.63 -3.88
N GLY A 55 4.12 9.42 -3.65
CA GLY A 55 4.75 8.61 -4.68
C GLY A 55 3.78 8.33 -5.84
N TRP A 56 2.53 7.96 -5.55
CA TRP A 56 1.53 7.73 -6.58
C TRP A 56 1.07 8.98 -7.31
N ILE A 57 0.96 10.10 -6.62
CA ILE A 57 0.69 11.41 -7.25
C ILE A 57 1.78 11.73 -8.26
N TRP A 58 3.04 11.48 -7.89
CA TRP A 58 4.16 11.69 -8.79
C TRP A 58 4.09 10.72 -9.98
N ALA A 59 3.91 9.42 -9.72
CA ALA A 59 3.84 8.38 -10.75
C ALA A 59 2.69 8.59 -11.77
N VAL A 60 1.51 9.03 -11.30
CA VAL A 60 0.36 9.32 -12.17
C VAL A 60 0.57 10.61 -12.95
N SER A 61 1.19 11.63 -12.35
CA SER A 61 1.52 12.88 -13.05
C SER A 61 2.48 12.60 -14.22
N PHE A 62 3.54 11.84 -13.97
CA PHE A 62 4.47 11.40 -15.02
C PHE A 62 3.78 10.52 -16.08
N ALA A 63 2.90 9.60 -15.67
CA ALA A 63 2.18 8.75 -16.60
C ALA A 63 1.30 9.57 -17.56
N ARG A 64 0.68 10.64 -17.06
CA ARG A 64 -0.10 11.58 -17.86
C ARG A 64 0.77 12.39 -18.83
N GLU A 65 1.90 12.92 -18.36
CA GLU A 65 2.84 13.67 -19.20
C GLU A 65 3.39 12.82 -20.36
N TRP A 66 3.67 11.55 -20.08
CA TRP A 66 4.20 10.59 -21.06
C TRP A 66 3.11 9.86 -21.86
N LYS A 67 1.83 10.26 -21.71
CA LYS A 67 0.67 9.69 -22.40
C LYS A 67 0.55 8.16 -22.24
N VAL A 68 0.98 7.63 -21.10
CA VAL A 68 0.87 6.22 -20.77
C VAL A 68 -0.61 5.87 -20.55
N LYS A 69 -1.04 4.71 -21.01
CA LYS A 69 -2.41 4.23 -20.80
C LYS A 69 -2.62 3.87 -19.33
N LEU A 70 -3.72 4.32 -18.73
CA LEU A 70 -4.10 4.00 -17.35
C LEU A 70 -4.10 2.48 -17.07
N PHE A 71 -4.54 1.68 -18.05
CA PHE A 71 -4.55 0.22 -17.97
C PHE A 71 -3.15 -0.39 -17.74
N GLU A 72 -2.08 0.19 -18.31
CA GLU A 72 -0.72 -0.28 -18.06
C GLU A 72 -0.25 0.00 -16.62
N LEU A 73 -0.77 1.08 -16.02
CA LEU A 73 -0.57 1.40 -14.62
C LEU A 73 -1.34 0.44 -13.71
N GLN A 74 -2.56 0.07 -14.10
CA GLN A 74 -3.43 -0.84 -13.34
C GLN A 74 -2.94 -2.28 -13.36
N ILE A 75 -2.53 -2.82 -14.53
CA ILE A 75 -1.94 -4.18 -14.59
C ILE A 75 -0.74 -4.32 -13.67
N SER A 76 0.03 -3.25 -13.48
CA SER A 76 1.21 -3.31 -12.63
C SER A 76 0.92 -3.63 -11.17
N SER A 77 -0.31 -3.40 -10.68
CA SER A 77 -0.71 -3.80 -9.32
C SER A 77 -0.73 -5.32 -9.13
N LEU A 78 -0.80 -6.08 -10.23
CA LEU A 78 -0.76 -7.54 -10.20
C LEU A 78 0.65 -8.09 -9.94
N ILE A 79 1.70 -7.28 -10.16
CA ILE A 79 3.09 -7.69 -9.95
C ILE A 79 3.37 -8.04 -8.48
N PRO A 80 3.08 -7.17 -7.50
CA PRO A 80 3.26 -7.52 -6.08
C PRO A 80 2.36 -8.68 -5.66
N LEU A 81 1.15 -8.78 -6.23
CA LEU A 81 0.26 -9.91 -5.98
C LEU A 81 0.86 -11.25 -6.44
N ALA A 82 1.42 -11.29 -7.66
CA ALA A 82 2.08 -12.47 -8.20
C ALA A 82 3.29 -12.87 -7.34
N GLY A 83 4.05 -11.91 -6.83
CA GLY A 83 5.16 -12.17 -5.90
C GLY A 83 4.68 -12.80 -4.58
N ILE A 84 3.60 -12.29 -3.99
CA ILE A 84 3.05 -12.82 -2.74
C ILE A 84 2.46 -14.22 -2.94
N LEU A 85 1.75 -14.44 -4.05
CA LEU A 85 1.23 -15.76 -4.42
C LEU A 85 2.37 -16.76 -4.67
N TYR A 86 3.47 -16.33 -5.29
CA TYR A 86 4.65 -17.15 -5.46
C TYR A 86 5.26 -17.57 -4.12
N LEU A 87 5.47 -16.62 -3.21
CA LEU A 87 5.98 -16.91 -1.86
C LEU A 87 5.07 -17.84 -1.05
N TYR A 88 3.75 -17.70 -1.24
CA TYR A 88 2.77 -18.58 -0.62
C TYR A 88 2.84 -20.01 -1.18
N ILE A 89 2.87 -20.17 -2.50
CA ILE A 89 2.97 -21.50 -3.15
C ILE A 89 4.32 -22.17 -2.86
N ASP A 90 5.41 -21.39 -2.85
CA ASP A 90 6.77 -21.89 -2.52
C ASP A 90 6.85 -22.43 -1.09
N SER A 91 6.01 -21.93 -0.18
CA SER A 91 5.90 -22.47 1.18
C SER A 91 5.22 -23.84 1.28
N GLY A 92 4.85 -24.46 0.14
CA GLY A 92 4.31 -25.82 0.07
C GLY A 92 2.81 -25.93 0.35
N VAL A 93 2.12 -24.80 0.52
CA VAL A 93 0.69 -24.72 0.82
C VAL A 93 -0.12 -24.61 -0.47
N SER A 94 -1.23 -25.34 -0.53
CA SER A 94 -2.10 -25.40 -1.71
C SER A 94 -3.13 -24.27 -1.74
N ILE A 95 -3.51 -23.80 -2.93
CA ILE A 95 -4.54 -22.74 -3.10
C ILE A 95 -5.89 -23.07 -2.42
N PRO A 96 -6.37 -24.33 -2.37
CA PRO A 96 -7.59 -24.67 -1.63
C PRO A 96 -7.49 -24.45 -0.11
N GLU A 97 -6.30 -24.61 0.48
CA GLU A 97 -6.07 -24.36 1.91
C GLU A 97 -6.19 -22.86 2.23
N LEU A 98 -5.85 -21.97 1.28
CA LEU A 98 -6.09 -20.52 1.40
C LEU A 98 -7.58 -20.16 1.63
N ILE A 99 -8.48 -20.95 1.06
CA ILE A 99 -9.94 -20.70 1.10
C ILE A 99 -10.55 -21.31 2.36
N HIS A 100 -9.99 -22.42 2.84
CA HIS A 100 -10.54 -23.18 3.95
C HIS A 100 -9.94 -22.85 5.31
N ASP A 101 -8.71 -22.33 5.35
CA ASP A 101 -8.00 -22.07 6.60
C ASP A 101 -7.54 -20.62 6.72
N TRP A 102 -8.32 -19.84 7.48
CA TRP A 102 -8.01 -18.44 7.78
C TRP A 102 -7.09 -18.29 9.01
N ASN A 103 -7.02 -19.32 9.85
CA ASN A 103 -6.58 -19.22 11.23
C ASN A 103 -5.36 -20.07 11.56
N GLU A 104 -4.97 -21.03 10.71
CA GLU A 104 -3.87 -21.91 11.06
C GLU A 104 -2.51 -21.19 11.15
N ASP A 105 -1.84 -21.43 12.28
CA ASP A 105 -0.39 -21.30 12.55
C ASP A 105 0.44 -22.24 11.65
N GLY A 106 0.05 -22.40 10.38
CA GLY A 106 0.67 -23.31 9.44
C GLY A 106 2.10 -22.88 9.09
N CYS A 107 2.90 -23.82 8.59
CA CYS A 107 4.28 -23.64 8.13
C CYS A 107 4.43 -22.70 6.90
N ALA A 108 3.39 -21.93 6.56
CA ALA A 108 3.42 -20.97 5.47
C ALA A 108 4.29 -19.78 5.85
N LEU A 109 5.20 -19.38 4.95
CA LEU A 109 6.02 -18.17 5.13
C LEU A 109 5.13 -16.91 5.22
N VAL A 110 3.92 -16.97 4.64
CA VAL A 110 2.97 -15.85 4.54
C VAL A 110 1.57 -16.32 4.97
N PRO A 111 0.91 -15.65 5.94
CA PRO A 111 -0.42 -16.03 6.40
C PRO A 111 -1.50 -15.95 5.29
N PRO A 112 -2.48 -16.87 5.26
CA PRO A 112 -3.60 -16.86 4.31
C PRO A 112 -4.37 -15.54 4.28
N ALA A 113 -4.64 -14.99 5.47
CA ALA A 113 -5.28 -13.68 5.63
C ALA A 113 -4.49 -12.58 4.92
N PHE A 114 -3.16 -12.58 5.02
CA PHE A 114 -2.31 -11.59 4.35
C PHE A 114 -2.38 -11.70 2.82
N VAL A 115 -2.39 -12.92 2.27
CA VAL A 115 -2.57 -13.13 0.82
C VAL A 115 -3.93 -12.62 0.35
N CYS A 116 -5.00 -12.88 1.11
CA CYS A 116 -6.34 -12.36 0.81
C CYS A 116 -6.36 -10.82 0.79
N LEU A 117 -5.79 -10.18 1.82
CA LEU A 117 -5.69 -8.72 1.92
C LEU A 117 -4.89 -8.13 0.75
N CYS A 118 -3.75 -8.74 0.40
CA CYS A 118 -2.95 -8.33 -0.75
C CYS A 118 -3.68 -8.52 -2.08
N THR A 119 -4.52 -9.55 -2.20
CA THR A 119 -5.37 -9.78 -3.37
C THR A 119 -6.44 -8.68 -3.49
N CYS A 120 -7.19 -8.41 -2.42
CA CYS A 120 -8.16 -7.31 -2.36
C CYS A 120 -7.51 -5.96 -2.68
N TYR A 121 -6.32 -5.75 -2.14
CA TYR A 121 -5.53 -4.56 -2.39
C TYR A 121 -5.15 -4.42 -3.87
N ALA A 122 -4.55 -5.45 -4.47
CA ALA A 122 -4.06 -5.41 -5.84
C ALA A 122 -5.15 -5.39 -6.90
N MET A 123 -6.27 -6.10 -6.67
CA MET A 123 -7.34 -6.28 -7.66
C MET A 123 -8.40 -5.17 -7.60
N VAL A 124 -8.66 -4.64 -6.40
CA VAL A 124 -9.77 -3.69 -6.20
C VAL A 124 -9.24 -2.33 -5.78
N LEU A 125 -8.52 -2.25 -4.66
CA LEU A 125 -8.15 -0.94 -4.11
C LEU A 125 -7.18 -0.18 -5.01
N VAL A 126 -6.07 -0.78 -5.42
CA VAL A 126 -5.04 -0.08 -6.22
C VAL A 126 -5.59 0.39 -7.57
N PRO A 127 -6.33 -0.43 -8.34
CA PRO A 127 -6.88 0.04 -9.61
C PRO A 127 -7.94 1.14 -9.45
N VAL A 128 -8.81 1.04 -8.44
CA VAL A 128 -9.80 2.08 -8.12
C VAL A 128 -9.12 3.36 -7.69
N TYR A 129 -8.10 3.24 -6.84
CA TYR A 129 -7.27 4.34 -6.36
C TYR A 129 -6.57 5.05 -7.52
N GLN A 130 -5.86 4.31 -8.38
CA GLN A 130 -5.19 4.87 -9.56
C GLN A 130 -6.17 5.54 -10.51
N SER A 131 -7.37 4.99 -10.69
CA SER A 131 -8.43 5.58 -11.53
C SER A 131 -8.95 6.91 -10.95
N LYS A 132 -9.24 6.96 -9.65
CA LYS A 132 -9.62 8.20 -8.96
C LYS A 132 -8.53 9.26 -9.11
N LEU A 133 -7.28 8.88 -8.87
CA LEU A 133 -6.13 9.77 -8.92
C LEU A 133 -5.89 10.27 -10.35
N TRP A 134 -6.07 9.40 -11.34
CA TRP A 134 -6.03 9.75 -12.75
C TRP A 134 -7.09 10.78 -13.12
N ASN A 135 -8.32 10.67 -12.59
CA ASN A 135 -9.39 11.62 -12.90
C ASN A 135 -9.30 12.93 -12.11
N ALA A 136 -8.76 12.89 -10.89
CA ALA A 136 -8.68 14.04 -10.00
C ALA A 136 -7.49 14.96 -10.29
N MET A 137 -6.44 14.49 -10.98
CA MET A 137 -5.24 15.27 -11.24
C MET A 137 -5.15 15.76 -12.68
N GLU A 138 -4.87 17.04 -12.86
CA GLU A 138 -4.38 17.59 -14.14
C GLU A 138 -2.88 17.30 -14.30
N ALA A 139 -2.41 17.11 -15.53
CA ALA A 139 -0.99 16.85 -15.79
C ALA A 139 -0.10 17.96 -15.19
N GLY A 140 0.96 17.56 -14.46
CA GLY A 140 1.96 18.48 -13.93
C GLY A 140 1.55 19.35 -12.72
N ARG A 141 0.36 19.16 -12.12
CA ARG A 141 -0.09 19.94 -10.95
C ARG A 141 -0.29 19.09 -9.70
N LEU A 142 0.60 19.29 -8.72
CA LEU A 142 0.41 18.85 -7.34
C LEU A 142 -0.75 19.63 -6.72
N ASN A 143 -1.88 18.96 -6.51
CA ASN A 143 -3.04 19.53 -5.85
C ASN A 143 -3.12 19.03 -4.41
N ALA A 144 -2.94 19.92 -3.42
CA ALA A 144 -3.05 19.57 -2.00
C ALA A 144 -4.39 18.92 -1.66
N LYS A 145 -5.48 19.31 -2.35
CA LYS A 145 -6.80 18.67 -2.21
C LYS A 145 -6.74 17.21 -2.66
N ALA A 146 -6.07 16.91 -3.77
CA ALA A 146 -5.88 15.55 -4.23
C ALA A 146 -5.06 14.74 -3.23
N VAL A 147 -3.96 15.29 -2.69
CA VAL A 147 -3.17 14.63 -1.63
C VAL A 147 -4.04 14.27 -0.42
N CYS A 148 -4.81 15.22 0.11
CA CYS A 148 -5.66 14.97 1.28
C CYS A 148 -6.77 13.95 1.00
N THR A 149 -7.42 14.01 -0.16
CA THR A 149 -8.44 13.03 -0.54
C THR A 149 -7.86 11.63 -0.67
N VAL A 150 -6.70 11.52 -1.31
CA VAL A 150 -5.98 10.26 -1.54
C VAL A 150 -5.49 9.65 -0.23
N TRP A 151 -4.91 10.48 0.65
CA TRP A 151 -4.48 10.06 1.98
C TRP A 151 -5.65 9.64 2.87
N GLY A 152 -6.78 10.38 2.81
CA GLY A 152 -8.01 10.02 3.51
C GLY A 152 -8.63 8.70 3.03
N ASP A 153 -8.69 8.48 1.72
CA ASP A 153 -9.18 7.21 1.14
C ASP A 153 -8.31 6.03 1.59
N LEU A 154 -6.99 6.20 1.64
CA LEU A 154 -6.05 5.20 2.15
C LEU A 154 -6.24 4.90 3.64
N LEU A 155 -6.56 5.90 4.45
CA LEU A 155 -6.88 5.71 5.87
C LEU A 155 -8.19 4.93 6.06
N ILE A 156 -9.22 5.25 5.29
CA ILE A 156 -10.51 4.53 5.34
C ILE A 156 -10.27 3.05 4.96
N ILE A 157 -9.51 2.82 3.89
CA ILE A 157 -9.07 1.50 3.48
C ILE A 157 -8.36 0.77 4.63
N LEU A 158 -7.40 1.41 5.29
CA LEU A 158 -6.64 0.81 6.38
C LEU A 158 -7.54 0.45 7.56
N VAL A 159 -8.49 1.32 7.91
CA VAL A 159 -9.48 1.07 8.97
C VAL A 159 -10.41 -0.07 8.61
N LEU A 160 -10.88 -0.14 7.36
CA LEU A 160 -11.70 -1.25 6.89
C LEU A 160 -10.91 -2.57 6.91
N LEU A 161 -9.65 -2.54 6.48
CA LEU A 161 -8.76 -3.70 6.50
C LEU A 161 -8.53 -4.19 7.93
N ALA A 162 -8.23 -3.27 8.84
CA ALA A 162 -8.07 -3.55 10.26
C ALA A 162 -9.38 -4.11 10.85
N GLY A 163 -10.53 -3.51 10.53
CA GLY A 163 -11.84 -4.00 10.96
C GLY A 163 -12.13 -5.42 10.46
N MET A 164 -11.82 -5.72 9.19
CA MET A 164 -11.95 -7.08 8.65
C MET A 164 -11.04 -8.07 9.37
N THR A 165 -9.77 -7.70 9.62
CA THR A 165 -8.89 -8.57 10.40
C THR A 165 -9.39 -8.81 11.83
N TRP A 166 -10.04 -7.82 12.46
CA TRP A 166 -10.62 -7.96 13.79
C TRP A 166 -11.92 -8.77 13.84
N ILE A 167 -12.69 -8.81 12.75
CA ILE A 167 -13.92 -9.62 12.64
C ILE A 167 -13.60 -11.08 12.30
N CYS A 168 -12.48 -11.31 11.63
CA CYS A 168 -12.03 -12.65 11.23
C CYS A 168 -11.10 -13.33 12.27
N PHE A 169 -10.85 -12.68 13.42
CA PHE A 169 -10.20 -13.22 14.62
C PHE A 169 -11.25 -13.38 15.73
#